data_AF-A0A9E6ZE04-F1
#
_entry.id   AF-A0A9E6ZE04-F1
#
_cell.length_a   1.000
_cell.length_b   1.000
_cell.length_c   1.000
_cell.angle_alpha   90.00
_cell.angle_beta   90.00
_cell.angle_gamma   90.00
#
_symmetry.space_group_name_H-M   'P 1'
#
loop_
_entity.id
_entity.type
_entity.pdbx_description
1 polymer ?
#
loop_
_entity_poly.entity_id
_entity_poly.type
_entity_poly.pdbx_seq_one_letter_code
_entity_poly.pdbx_strand_id
1 'polypeptide(L)'
;MSPSKPKTDQKRTPRTTRTKSPPRFDLTARDVELVRVVLVYRFLSTHQFWWLFPDASEKNLTNRLRLLFQHGYLKRLKLPVSSSRDSMIYAMTEKGAKLIAETDNIERSDVKWKRYINDVQPTHVQHLLAVNDILITFRNDFEAAKDSGKLADYRVLRGDPKKHRLTVQVMDKRGHRQDVSVIPDAIVLLQPAESQHGVFFVEVDRGTMSTKQWTEKVAVYRDYIQSNKLLADWRSQWAILLAVTPSEKRLMSIAQKTVAAGGKRGFWFTTADSIAPGTVLESIWTRGIDLFHLRNEETSPVSSYANAERTDLLEALR
;
A
#
# COMPACT_ATOMS: atom_id res chain seq x y z
N MET A 1 -45.78 33.86 -16.97
CA MET A 1 -44.64 34.00 -16.05
C MET A 1 -43.72 32.81 -16.25
N SER A 2 -42.56 33.00 -16.90
CA SER A 2 -41.58 31.93 -17.08
C SER A 2 -40.86 31.63 -15.77
N PRO A 3 -40.61 30.35 -15.41
CA PRO A 3 -39.92 30.03 -14.18
C PRO A 3 -38.46 30.51 -14.24
N SER A 4 -38.08 31.32 -13.25
CA SER A 4 -36.71 31.77 -13.03
C SER A 4 -35.76 30.58 -12.90
N LYS A 5 -34.72 30.51 -13.73
CA LYS A 5 -33.59 29.58 -13.54
C LYS A 5 -32.96 29.84 -12.15
N PRO A 6 -32.55 28.79 -11.41
CA PRO A 6 -31.83 28.99 -10.16
C PRO A 6 -30.45 29.60 -10.44
N LYS A 7 -30.18 30.78 -9.87
CA LYS A 7 -28.85 31.39 -9.83
C LYS A 7 -28.00 30.63 -8.81
N THR A 8 -27.12 29.75 -9.27
CA THR A 8 -25.96 29.31 -8.47
C THR A 8 -24.69 29.57 -9.26
N ASP A 9 -24.36 30.85 -9.46
CA ASP A 9 -23.07 31.25 -10.01
C ASP A 9 -22.06 31.50 -8.87
N GLN A 10 -21.85 30.49 -8.02
CA GLN A 10 -20.65 30.47 -7.19
C GLN A 10 -19.48 30.10 -8.11
N LYS A 11 -18.68 31.10 -8.48
CA LYS A 11 -17.46 30.94 -9.27
C LYS A 11 -16.63 29.78 -8.72
N ARG A 12 -16.50 28.70 -9.50
CA ARG A 12 -15.78 27.49 -9.09
C ARG A 12 -14.34 27.86 -8.71
N THR A 13 -13.91 27.52 -7.49
CA THR A 13 -12.53 27.77 -7.05
C THR A 13 -11.55 26.95 -7.90
N PRO A 14 -10.35 27.46 -8.22
CA PRO A 14 -9.33 26.71 -8.93
C PRO A 14 -8.99 25.38 -8.25
N ARG A 15 -8.71 24.35 -9.06
CA ARG A 15 -8.39 23.00 -8.56
C ARG A 15 -6.97 22.91 -7.98
N THR A 16 -6.01 23.66 -8.52
CA THR A 16 -4.59 23.51 -8.21
C THR A 16 -4.01 24.67 -7.41
N THR A 17 -4.72 25.80 -7.32
CA THR A 17 -4.28 27.00 -6.61
C THR A 17 -5.29 27.41 -5.55
N ARG A 18 -4.79 28.05 -4.49
CA ARG A 18 -5.64 28.61 -3.45
C ARG A 18 -6.20 29.96 -3.89
N THR A 19 -7.46 30.24 -3.58
CA THR A 19 -8.05 31.57 -3.80
C THR A 19 -7.66 32.52 -2.67
N LYS A 20 -7.56 33.81 -2.97
CA LYS A 20 -7.33 34.85 -1.95
C LYS A 20 -8.48 34.92 -0.94
N SER A 21 -9.71 34.72 -1.43
CA SER A 21 -10.92 34.65 -0.62
C SER A 21 -11.50 33.23 -0.75
N PRO A 22 -11.13 32.29 0.12
CA PRO A 22 -11.71 30.95 0.11
C PRO A 22 -13.18 30.99 0.57
N PRO A 23 -14.02 30.03 0.14
CA PRO A 23 -15.39 29.92 0.65
C PRO A 23 -15.42 29.74 2.16
N ARG A 24 -16.55 30.11 2.80
CA ARG A 24 -16.79 29.82 4.22
C ARG A 24 -16.61 28.33 4.49
N PHE A 25 -15.98 28.01 5.60
CA PHE A 25 -15.62 26.65 5.97
C PHE A 25 -15.50 26.55 7.47
N ASP A 26 -16.42 25.78 8.05
CA ASP A 26 -16.38 25.41 9.46
C ASP A 26 -15.81 23.99 9.53
N LEU A 27 -14.71 23.85 10.26
CA LEU A 27 -14.08 22.55 10.50
C LEU A 27 -15.05 21.64 11.27
N THR A 28 -15.11 20.37 10.88
CA THR A 28 -15.82 19.35 11.67
C THR A 28 -14.89 18.24 12.11
N ALA A 29 -15.33 17.37 13.02
CA ALA A 29 -14.57 16.19 13.44
C ALA A 29 -14.10 15.34 12.24
N ARG A 30 -14.97 15.17 11.22
CA ARG A 30 -14.63 14.47 9.99
C ARG A 30 -13.50 15.12 9.19
N ASP A 31 -13.39 16.46 9.20
CA ASP A 31 -12.26 17.13 8.56
C ASP A 31 -10.94 16.84 9.26
N VAL A 32 -10.97 16.75 10.60
CA VAL A 32 -9.79 16.37 11.37
C VAL A 32 -9.38 14.94 11.05
N GLU A 33 -10.34 14.01 10.92
CA GLU A 33 -10.07 12.65 10.45
C GLU A 33 -9.45 12.61 9.05
N LEU A 34 -9.98 13.39 8.11
CA LEU A 34 -9.40 13.52 6.75
C LEU A 34 -7.96 14.02 6.81
N VAL A 35 -7.65 14.97 7.67
CA VAL A 35 -6.27 15.46 7.88
C VAL A 35 -5.42 14.37 8.55
N ARG A 36 -5.96 13.65 9.53
CA ARG A 36 -5.28 12.58 10.28
C ARG A 36 -4.88 11.41 9.39
N VAL A 37 -5.73 10.95 8.47
CA VAL A 37 -5.34 9.87 7.56
C VAL A 37 -4.18 10.28 6.65
N VAL A 38 -4.06 11.56 6.28
CA VAL A 38 -2.89 12.05 5.53
C VAL A 38 -1.63 12.03 6.39
N LEU A 39 -1.71 12.17 7.72
CA LEU A 39 -0.56 11.95 8.61
C LEU A 39 -0.05 10.51 8.52
N VAL A 40 -0.99 9.55 8.52
CA VAL A 40 -0.69 8.11 8.52
C VAL A 40 -0.17 7.64 7.16
N TYR A 41 -0.79 8.06 6.07
CA TYR A 41 -0.50 7.60 4.72
C TYR A 41 0.45 8.52 3.93
N ARG A 42 0.76 9.69 4.49
CA ARG A 42 1.63 10.76 3.95
C ARG A 42 1.10 11.46 2.69
N PHE A 43 0.71 10.67 1.69
CA PHE A 43 0.09 11.14 0.45
C PHE A 43 -1.16 10.32 0.18
N LEU A 44 -2.26 10.98 -0.16
CA LEU A 44 -3.49 10.28 -0.52
C LEU A 44 -4.07 10.88 -1.79
N SER A 45 -4.56 10.04 -2.69
CA SER A 45 -5.40 10.43 -3.82
C SER A 45 -6.86 10.60 -3.38
N THR A 46 -7.71 11.21 -4.22
CA THR A 46 -9.16 11.28 -3.94
C THR A 46 -9.78 9.87 -3.81
N HIS A 47 -9.38 8.90 -4.63
CA HIS A 47 -9.95 7.53 -4.57
C HIS A 47 -9.57 6.81 -3.27
N GLN A 48 -8.37 7.05 -2.74
CA GLN A 48 -7.95 6.45 -1.47
C GLN A 48 -8.71 7.02 -0.28
N PHE A 49 -9.05 8.31 -0.31
CA PHE A 49 -9.97 8.86 0.68
C PHE A 49 -11.33 8.17 0.64
N TRP A 50 -11.85 7.89 -0.55
CA TRP A 50 -13.10 7.16 -0.69
C TRP A 50 -13.04 5.75 -0.10
N TRP A 51 -11.96 5.02 -0.35
CA TRP A 51 -11.77 3.69 0.23
C TRP A 51 -11.66 3.72 1.75
N LEU A 52 -11.08 4.78 2.32
CA LEU A 52 -11.00 4.98 3.77
C LEU A 52 -12.33 5.44 4.39
N PHE A 53 -13.23 6.00 3.60
CA PHE A 53 -14.47 6.64 4.05
C PHE A 53 -15.66 6.25 3.15
N PRO A 54 -15.98 4.94 3.07
CA PRO A 54 -16.97 4.41 2.13
C PRO A 54 -18.41 4.88 2.42
N ASP A 55 -18.66 5.34 3.64
CA ASP A 55 -19.93 5.92 4.09
C ASP A 55 -20.17 7.36 3.57
N ALA A 56 -19.12 8.03 3.08
CA ALA A 56 -19.21 9.40 2.62
C ALA A 56 -19.60 9.50 1.14
N SER A 57 -20.55 10.39 0.82
CA SER A 57 -20.84 10.75 -0.58
C SER A 57 -19.61 11.33 -1.28
N GLU A 58 -19.31 10.87 -2.50
CA GLU A 58 -18.23 11.38 -3.38
C GLU A 58 -18.12 12.91 -3.36
N LYS A 59 -19.28 13.52 -3.60
CA LYS A 59 -19.41 14.94 -3.86
C LYS A 59 -19.12 15.71 -2.59
N ASN A 60 -19.60 15.21 -1.45
CA ASN A 60 -19.33 15.79 -0.15
C ASN A 60 -17.84 15.65 0.17
N LEU A 61 -17.29 14.44 0.14
CA LEU A 61 -15.89 14.16 0.42
C LEU A 61 -14.94 15.01 -0.42
N THR A 62 -15.16 15.05 -1.74
CA THR A 62 -14.37 15.88 -2.66
C THR A 62 -14.47 17.37 -2.34
N ASN A 63 -15.66 17.84 -1.95
CA ASN A 63 -15.86 19.22 -1.53
C ASN A 63 -15.13 19.53 -0.21
N ARG A 64 -15.16 18.63 0.78
CA ARG A 64 -14.43 18.78 2.04
C ARG A 64 -12.91 18.81 1.82
N LEU A 65 -12.37 17.90 1.02
CA LEU A 65 -10.95 17.90 0.61
C LEU A 65 -10.55 19.19 -0.10
N ARG A 66 -11.44 19.74 -0.94
CA ARG A 66 -11.24 21.05 -1.58
C ARG A 66 -11.19 22.18 -0.55
N LEU A 67 -12.10 22.22 0.41
CA LEU A 67 -12.12 23.25 1.45
C LEU A 67 -10.89 23.16 2.36
N LEU A 68 -10.50 21.96 2.78
CA LEU A 68 -9.26 21.70 3.52
C LEU A 68 -8.00 22.19 2.77
N PHE A 69 -7.97 22.01 1.45
CA PHE A 69 -6.90 22.56 0.61
C PHE A 69 -6.93 24.09 0.54
N GLN A 70 -8.11 24.69 0.30
CA GLN A 70 -8.28 26.14 0.17
C GLN A 70 -7.92 26.86 1.48
N HIS A 71 -8.29 26.28 2.63
CA HIS A 71 -7.98 26.80 3.97
C HIS A 71 -6.60 26.40 4.50
N GLY A 72 -5.86 25.62 3.71
CA GLY A 72 -4.45 25.37 3.88
C GLY A 72 -4.07 24.26 4.85
N TYR A 73 -5.02 23.50 5.38
CA TYR A 73 -4.77 22.28 6.17
C TYR A 73 -4.10 21.19 5.33
N LEU A 74 -4.49 21.11 4.06
CA LEU A 74 -3.88 20.24 3.05
C LEU A 74 -3.21 21.05 1.95
N LYS A 75 -2.19 20.47 1.32
CA LYS A 75 -1.64 20.91 0.03
C LYS A 75 -1.97 19.88 -1.05
N ARG A 76 -2.08 20.34 -2.29
CA ARG A 76 -2.22 19.48 -3.47
C ARG A 76 -0.90 19.38 -4.21
N LEU A 77 -0.50 18.17 -4.58
CA LEU A 77 0.68 17.91 -5.41
C LEU A 77 0.25 17.76 -6.88
N LYS A 78 1.05 18.32 -7.79
CA LYS A 78 0.90 18.11 -9.22
C LYS A 78 1.97 17.09 -9.65
N LEU A 79 1.54 15.89 -10.01
CA LEU A 79 2.43 14.93 -10.64
C LEU A 79 2.48 15.17 -12.16
N PRO A 80 3.56 14.75 -12.85
CA PRO A 80 3.62 14.76 -14.31
C PRO A 80 2.44 14.03 -14.96
N VAL A 81 1.95 14.60 -16.07
CA VAL A 81 0.66 14.30 -16.73
C VAL A 81 0.47 12.84 -17.15
N SER A 82 1.54 12.04 -17.24
CA SER A 82 1.47 10.61 -17.60
C SER A 82 0.98 9.70 -16.47
N SER A 83 0.74 10.22 -15.26
CA SER A 83 0.33 9.42 -14.10
C SER A 83 -1.11 9.69 -13.67
N SER A 84 -2.02 8.95 -14.30
CA SER A 84 -3.48 8.93 -14.06
C SER A 84 -4.22 10.23 -14.40
N ARG A 85 -5.35 10.09 -15.12
CA ARG A 85 -6.26 11.20 -15.40
C ARG A 85 -6.84 11.71 -14.06
N ASP A 86 -6.68 13.00 -13.81
CA ASP A 86 -7.50 13.84 -12.91
C ASP A 86 -7.52 13.64 -11.38
N SER A 87 -6.84 12.65 -10.80
CA SER A 87 -6.86 12.48 -9.33
C SER A 87 -5.92 13.47 -8.62
N MET A 88 -6.47 14.26 -7.69
CA MET A 88 -5.69 15.18 -6.86
C MET A 88 -4.98 14.41 -5.76
N ILE A 89 -3.70 14.69 -5.56
CA ILE A 89 -2.91 14.09 -4.48
C ILE A 89 -2.76 15.11 -3.36
N TYR A 90 -3.09 14.68 -2.15
CA TYR A 90 -3.11 15.51 -0.96
C TYR A 90 -1.96 15.14 -0.04
N ALA A 91 -1.35 16.17 0.53
CA ALA A 91 -0.34 16.06 1.59
C ALA A 91 -0.70 17.03 2.73
N MET A 92 -0.31 16.67 3.95
CA MET A 92 -0.50 17.52 5.12
C MET A 92 0.41 18.75 5.04
N THR A 93 -0.04 19.86 5.63
CA THR A 93 0.77 21.08 5.81
C THR A 93 1.09 21.31 7.29
N GLU A 94 1.89 22.34 7.58
CA GLU A 94 2.12 22.79 8.95
C GLU A 94 0.82 23.15 9.67
N LYS A 95 -0.15 23.76 8.96
CA LYS A 95 -1.47 24.09 9.53
C LYS A 95 -2.28 22.83 9.85
N GLY A 96 -2.20 21.81 8.99
CA GLY A 96 -2.81 20.51 9.28
C GLY A 96 -2.17 19.82 10.49
N ALA A 97 -0.85 19.89 10.62
CA ALA A 97 -0.16 19.31 11.78
C ALA A 97 -0.49 20.04 13.09
N LYS A 98 -0.64 21.38 13.06
CA LYS A 98 -1.13 22.15 14.22
C LYS A 98 -2.55 21.79 14.60
N LEU A 99 -3.45 21.62 13.62
CA LEU A 99 -4.82 21.16 13.87
C LEU A 99 -4.84 19.80 14.60
N ILE A 100 -3.99 18.85 14.21
CA ILE A 100 -3.88 17.56 14.91
C ILE A 100 -3.37 17.74 16.33
N ALA A 101 -2.33 18.55 16.54
CA ALA A 101 -1.77 18.83 17.86
C ALA A 101 -2.82 19.44 18.81
N GLU A 102 -3.55 20.45 18.32
CA GLU A 102 -4.64 21.12 19.05
C GLU A 102 -5.78 20.14 19.36
N THR A 103 -6.17 19.29 18.40
CA THR A 103 -7.27 18.33 18.62
C THR A 103 -6.90 17.24 19.62
N ASP A 104 -5.65 16.76 19.59
CA ASP A 104 -5.17 15.70 20.47
C ASP A 104 -4.67 16.21 21.82
N ASN A 105 -4.67 17.53 22.03
CA ASN A 105 -4.11 18.19 23.21
C ASN A 105 -2.65 17.76 23.49
N ILE A 106 -1.84 17.72 22.43
CA ILE A 106 -0.41 17.40 22.47
C ILE A 106 0.42 18.56 21.92
N GLU A 107 1.72 18.53 22.19
CA GLU A 107 2.59 19.52 21.56
C GLU A 107 2.69 19.30 20.05
N ARG A 108 2.88 20.39 19.32
CA ARG A 108 3.18 20.33 17.88
C ARG A 108 4.41 19.46 17.60
N SER A 109 5.38 19.38 18.51
CA SER A 109 6.58 18.54 18.47
C SER A 109 6.28 17.06 18.27
N ASP A 110 5.20 16.59 18.91
CA ASP A 110 4.85 15.18 19.05
C ASP A 110 4.09 14.65 17.83
N VAL A 111 3.49 15.55 17.05
CA VAL A 111 2.94 15.20 15.74
C VAL A 111 4.10 14.84 14.81
N LYS A 112 4.18 13.55 14.44
CA LYS A 112 5.22 12.93 13.59
C LYS A 112 5.14 13.37 12.11
N TRP A 113 5.17 14.68 11.88
CA TRP A 113 5.18 15.31 10.56
C TRP A 113 6.19 16.46 10.52
N LYS A 114 6.97 16.50 9.44
CA LYS A 114 7.94 17.56 9.13
C LYS A 114 7.74 18.02 7.70
N ARG A 115 7.94 19.31 7.42
CA ARG A 115 7.67 19.91 6.09
C ARG A 115 8.40 19.21 4.94
N TYR A 116 9.68 18.88 5.13
CA TYR A 116 10.53 18.28 4.10
C TYR A 116 10.09 16.87 3.66
N ILE A 117 9.25 16.17 4.46
CA ILE A 117 8.74 14.86 4.04
C ILE A 117 7.80 14.98 2.83
N ASN A 118 7.34 16.18 2.50
CA ASN A 118 6.55 16.38 1.30
C ASN A 118 7.40 16.62 0.05
N ASP A 119 8.71 16.79 0.19
CA ASP A 119 9.63 17.17 -0.88
C ASP A 119 10.36 15.92 -1.37
N VAL A 120 9.67 15.17 -2.22
CA VAL A 120 10.13 13.88 -2.76
C VAL A 120 9.90 13.84 -4.26
N GLN A 121 10.69 13.00 -4.94
CA GLN A 121 10.57 12.82 -6.38
C GLN A 121 9.18 12.27 -6.75
N PRO A 122 8.61 12.66 -7.91
CA PRO A 122 7.29 12.18 -8.36
C PRO A 122 7.17 10.64 -8.37
N THR A 123 8.23 9.94 -8.75
CA THR A 123 8.28 8.47 -8.76
C THR A 123 8.12 7.87 -7.35
N HIS A 124 8.65 8.54 -6.32
CA HIS A 124 8.48 8.14 -4.92
C HIS A 124 7.05 8.39 -4.43
N VAL A 125 6.42 9.51 -4.80
CA VAL A 125 5.01 9.78 -4.47
C VAL A 125 4.11 8.68 -5.06
N GLN A 126 4.31 8.35 -6.34
CA GLN A 126 3.54 7.32 -7.01
C GLN A 126 3.77 5.92 -6.40
N HIS A 127 4.99 5.61 -5.94
CA HIS A 127 5.27 4.37 -5.20
C HIS A 127 4.50 4.33 -3.88
N LEU A 128 4.56 5.41 -3.09
CA LEU A 128 3.81 5.49 -1.84
C LEU A 128 2.31 5.39 -2.05
N LEU A 129 1.76 5.99 -3.11
CA LEU A 129 0.34 5.85 -3.45
C LEU A 129 -0.01 4.40 -3.77
N ALA A 130 0.79 3.69 -4.56
CA ALA A 130 0.55 2.27 -4.86
C ALA A 130 0.63 1.41 -3.59
N VAL A 131 1.58 1.67 -2.69
CA VAL A 131 1.65 1.00 -1.38
C VAL A 131 0.43 1.34 -0.51
N ASN A 132 -0.11 2.56 -0.61
CA ASN A 132 -1.29 2.98 0.14
C ASN A 132 -2.55 2.25 -0.32
N ASP A 133 -2.70 1.98 -1.62
CA ASP A 133 -3.81 1.16 -2.13
C ASP A 133 -3.83 -0.20 -1.41
N ILE A 134 -2.67 -0.85 -1.33
CA ILE A 134 -2.53 -2.13 -0.62
C ILE A 134 -2.84 -2.01 0.87
N LEU A 135 -2.22 -1.03 1.55
CA LEU A 135 -2.38 -0.86 3.00
C LEU A 135 -3.83 -0.54 3.40
N ILE A 136 -4.55 0.23 2.57
CA ILE A 136 -5.96 0.56 2.81
C ILE A 136 -6.82 -0.68 2.60
N THR A 137 -6.66 -1.38 1.48
CA THR A 137 -7.44 -2.57 1.18
C THR A 137 -7.24 -3.65 2.23
N PHE A 138 -5.99 -3.96 2.61
CA PHE A 138 -5.73 -4.92 3.69
C PHE A 138 -6.39 -4.53 5.00
N ARG A 139 -6.33 -3.27 5.42
CA ARG A 139 -6.97 -2.84 6.68
C ARG A 139 -8.47 -3.02 6.62
N ASN A 140 -9.12 -2.55 5.55
CA ASN A 140 -10.57 -2.64 5.42
C ASN A 140 -11.04 -4.10 5.39
N ASP A 141 -10.40 -4.93 4.59
CA ASP A 141 -10.84 -6.31 4.35
C ASP A 141 -10.55 -7.19 5.57
N PHE A 142 -9.43 -6.97 6.27
CA PHE A 142 -9.12 -7.70 7.50
C PHE A 142 -9.95 -7.23 8.69
N GLU A 143 -10.31 -5.95 8.77
CA GLU A 143 -11.28 -5.48 9.77
C GLU A 143 -12.65 -6.17 9.56
N ALA A 144 -13.15 -6.19 8.32
CA ALA A 144 -14.40 -6.88 8.00
C ALA A 144 -14.33 -8.40 8.26
N ALA A 145 -13.18 -9.03 8.01
CA ALA A 145 -12.96 -10.44 8.33
C ALA A 145 -12.89 -10.70 9.84
N LYS A 146 -12.34 -9.76 10.62
CA LYS A 146 -12.35 -9.82 12.09
C LYS A 146 -13.76 -9.66 12.65
N ASP A 147 -14.51 -8.67 12.17
CA ASP A 147 -15.90 -8.42 12.58
C ASP A 147 -16.83 -9.60 12.28
N SER A 148 -16.55 -10.33 11.19
CA SER A 148 -17.29 -11.55 10.82
C SER A 148 -16.76 -12.84 11.48
N GLY A 149 -15.72 -12.75 12.31
CA GLY A 149 -15.13 -13.89 13.02
C GLY A 149 -14.24 -14.81 12.17
N LYS A 150 -13.93 -14.44 10.92
CA LYS A 150 -12.99 -15.18 10.05
C LYS A 150 -11.53 -15.03 10.51
N LEU A 151 -11.20 -13.91 11.15
CA LEU A 151 -9.89 -13.65 11.78
C LEU A 151 -10.09 -13.33 13.27
N ALA A 152 -9.18 -13.81 14.11
CA ALA A 152 -9.17 -13.43 15.52
C ALA A 152 -8.49 -12.06 15.74
N ASP A 153 -7.37 -11.84 15.05
CA ASP A 153 -6.70 -10.54 15.02
C ASP A 153 -5.89 -10.35 13.73
N TYR A 154 -5.46 -9.12 13.48
CA TYR A 154 -4.57 -8.83 12.36
C TYR A 154 -3.71 -7.59 12.65
N ARG A 155 -2.61 -7.44 11.90
CA ARG A 155 -1.81 -6.21 11.88
C ARG A 155 -1.39 -5.89 10.46
N VAL A 156 -1.54 -4.61 10.07
CA VAL A 156 -1.06 -4.09 8.77
C VAL A 156 -0.06 -2.97 9.02
N LEU A 157 1.19 -3.23 8.71
CA LEU A 157 2.33 -2.35 8.95
C LEU A 157 2.91 -1.86 7.63
N ARG A 158 3.28 -0.58 7.56
CA ARG A 158 4.18 -0.10 6.51
C ARG A 158 5.61 -0.52 6.84
N GLY A 159 6.38 -0.85 5.80
CA GLY A 159 7.83 -0.94 5.88
C GLY A 159 8.46 0.26 6.58
N ASP A 160 9.27 0.00 7.60
CA ASP A 160 10.05 1.02 8.31
C ASP A 160 11.51 0.60 8.30
N PRO A 161 12.41 1.36 7.65
CA PRO A 161 13.84 1.04 7.57
C PRO A 161 14.56 0.86 8.91
N LYS A 162 13.99 1.38 10.00
CA LYS A 162 14.54 1.27 11.36
C LYS A 162 14.01 0.07 12.14
N LYS A 163 12.84 -0.47 11.77
CA LYS A 163 12.16 -1.52 12.54
C LYS A 163 12.01 -2.84 11.81
N HIS A 164 11.92 -2.79 10.47
CA HIS A 164 11.47 -3.91 9.65
C HIS A 164 12.54 -4.31 8.62
N ARG A 165 13.82 -4.15 8.98
CA ARG A 165 14.95 -4.53 8.14
C ARG A 165 15.22 -6.02 8.31
N LEU A 166 14.93 -6.80 7.28
CA LEU A 166 15.19 -8.24 7.25
C LEU A 166 16.64 -8.45 6.80
N THR A 167 17.48 -9.04 7.64
CA THR A 167 18.93 -9.16 7.40
C THR A 167 19.36 -10.62 7.37
N VAL A 168 20.11 -10.98 6.34
CA VAL A 168 20.71 -12.31 6.17
C VAL A 168 22.21 -12.17 5.93
N GLN A 169 22.95 -13.22 6.27
CA GLN A 169 24.37 -13.32 5.98
C GLN A 169 24.56 -14.09 4.68
N VAL A 170 25.22 -13.47 3.72
CA VAL A 170 25.63 -14.13 2.47
C VAL A 170 27.15 -14.16 2.39
N MET A 171 27.68 -15.17 1.70
CA MET A 171 29.11 -15.27 1.42
C MET A 171 29.41 -14.59 0.08
N ASP A 172 30.39 -13.70 0.05
CA ASP A 172 30.86 -13.10 -1.19
C ASP A 172 31.72 -14.10 -2.00
N LYS A 173 32.07 -13.74 -3.24
CA LYS A 173 32.91 -14.58 -4.12
C LYS A 173 34.33 -14.81 -3.59
N ARG A 174 34.74 -14.08 -2.54
CA ARG A 174 36.06 -14.14 -1.91
C ARG A 174 36.01 -14.88 -0.56
N GLY A 175 34.84 -15.43 -0.17
CA GLY A 175 34.66 -16.17 1.07
C GLY A 175 34.33 -15.30 2.29
N HIS A 176 34.19 -13.97 2.14
CA HIS A 176 33.83 -13.09 3.25
C HIS A 176 32.33 -13.11 3.49
N ARG A 177 31.94 -13.06 4.77
CA ARG A 177 30.53 -12.88 5.16
C ARG A 177 30.16 -11.41 5.06
N GLN A 178 29.04 -11.14 4.40
CA GLN A 178 28.45 -9.81 4.32
C GLN A 178 26.96 -9.87 4.71
N ASP A 179 26.52 -8.86 5.47
CA ASP A 179 25.11 -8.68 5.78
C ASP A 179 24.41 -8.00 4.60
N VAL A 180 23.36 -8.64 4.09
CA VAL A 180 22.48 -8.06 3.07
C VAL A 180 21.08 -7.96 3.66
N SER A 181 20.38 -6.87 3.33
CA SER A 181 19.08 -6.59 3.91
C SER A 181 18.04 -6.09 2.93
N VAL A 182 16.78 -6.37 3.23
CA VAL A 182 15.61 -5.84 2.54
C VAL A 182 14.65 -5.21 3.55
N ILE A 183 13.85 -4.26 3.08
CA ILE A 183 12.76 -3.66 3.83
C ILE A 183 11.50 -3.91 2.99
N PRO A 184 10.52 -4.68 3.48
CA PRO A 184 9.24 -4.85 2.80
C PRO A 184 8.51 -3.52 2.64
N ASP A 185 7.73 -3.33 1.58
CA ASP A 185 6.88 -2.14 1.43
C ASP A 185 5.75 -2.14 2.49
N ALA A 186 5.21 -3.32 2.76
CA ALA A 186 4.27 -3.58 3.85
C ALA A 186 4.48 -4.96 4.46
N ILE A 187 3.97 -5.14 5.68
CA ILE A 187 3.97 -6.39 6.42
C ILE A 187 2.56 -6.60 6.96
N VAL A 188 2.02 -7.78 6.74
CA VAL A 188 0.73 -8.20 7.27
C VAL A 188 0.93 -9.38 8.19
N LEU A 189 0.32 -9.33 9.36
CA LEU A 189 0.20 -10.48 10.26
C LEU A 189 -1.29 -10.83 10.36
N LEU A 190 -1.63 -12.08 10.04
CA LEU A 190 -3.00 -12.59 10.16
C LEU A 190 -3.03 -13.64 11.26
N GLN A 191 -3.83 -13.42 12.30
CA GLN A 191 -4.04 -14.36 13.38
C GLN A 191 -5.40 -15.07 13.18
N PRO A 192 -5.39 -16.32 12.71
CA PRO A 192 -6.58 -17.17 12.72
C PRO A 192 -6.93 -17.57 14.17
N ALA A 193 -8.16 -18.04 14.38
CA ALA A 193 -8.66 -18.36 15.73
C ALA A 193 -7.93 -19.52 16.40
N GLU A 194 -7.49 -20.53 15.63
CA GLU A 194 -7.00 -21.81 16.18
C GLU A 194 -5.62 -22.24 15.63
N SER A 195 -4.94 -21.44 14.83
CA SER A 195 -3.62 -21.77 14.26
C SER A 195 -2.56 -20.67 14.49
N GLN A 196 -1.30 -20.96 14.17
CA GLN A 196 -0.23 -19.96 14.25
C GLN A 196 -0.52 -18.79 13.30
N HIS A 197 -0.15 -17.57 13.67
CA HIS A 197 -0.32 -16.44 12.76
C HIS A 197 0.59 -16.57 11.53
N GLY A 198 0.02 -16.20 10.39
CA GLY A 198 0.75 -16.07 9.14
C GLY A 198 1.44 -14.72 9.05
N VAL A 199 2.68 -14.72 8.56
CA VAL A 199 3.42 -13.50 8.23
C VAL A 199 3.45 -13.34 6.71
N PHE A 200 2.99 -12.19 6.24
CA PHE A 200 3.00 -11.86 4.82
C PHE A 200 3.86 -10.61 4.61
N PHE A 201 4.95 -10.74 3.85
CA PHE A 201 5.75 -9.62 3.39
C PHE A 201 5.20 -9.13 2.06
N VAL A 202 5.20 -7.83 1.82
CA VAL A 202 4.54 -7.26 0.65
C VAL A 202 5.50 -6.37 -0.12
N GLU A 203 5.53 -6.56 -1.44
CA GLU A 203 6.34 -5.81 -2.40
C GLU A 203 5.45 -5.27 -3.51
N VAL A 204 5.46 -3.96 -3.70
CA VAL A 204 4.69 -3.29 -4.76
C VAL A 204 5.64 -2.92 -5.88
N ASP A 205 5.80 -3.79 -6.88
CA ASP A 205 6.63 -3.50 -8.04
C ASP A 205 5.89 -2.52 -8.96
N ARG A 206 6.57 -1.44 -9.33
CA ARG A 206 6.05 -0.45 -10.30
C ARG A 206 6.68 -0.57 -11.69
N GLY A 207 7.37 -1.68 -11.96
CA GLY A 207 8.14 -1.86 -13.19
C GLY A 207 9.43 -1.03 -13.27
N THR A 208 9.81 -0.31 -12.21
CA THR A 208 10.98 0.58 -12.19
C THR A 208 12.24 -0.10 -11.65
N MET A 209 12.10 -1.24 -10.97
CA MET A 209 13.22 -1.97 -10.40
C MET A 209 13.88 -2.88 -11.46
N SER A 210 15.22 -2.89 -11.44
CA SER A 210 16.00 -3.77 -12.31
C SER A 210 15.81 -5.24 -11.94
N THR A 211 15.99 -6.12 -12.92
CA THR A 211 15.99 -7.58 -12.74
C THR A 211 16.94 -8.02 -11.63
N LYS A 212 18.15 -7.46 -11.61
CA LYS A 212 19.19 -7.80 -10.63
C LYS A 212 18.73 -7.49 -9.21
N GLN A 213 18.22 -6.28 -8.98
CA GLN A 213 17.72 -5.87 -7.67
C GLN A 213 16.56 -6.76 -7.21
N TRP A 214 15.64 -7.13 -8.10
CA TRP A 214 14.55 -8.05 -7.75
C TRP A 214 15.09 -9.42 -7.32
N THR A 215 15.99 -10.02 -8.10
CA THR A 215 16.59 -11.32 -7.78
C THR A 215 17.36 -11.29 -6.45
N GLU A 216 18.09 -10.20 -6.18
CA GLU A 216 18.76 -10.00 -4.88
C GLU A 216 17.76 -9.93 -3.73
N LYS A 217 16.63 -9.22 -3.89
CA LYS A 217 15.56 -9.19 -2.87
C LYS A 217 14.96 -10.58 -2.64
N VAL A 218 14.66 -11.32 -3.72
CA VAL A 218 14.13 -12.69 -3.64
C VAL A 218 15.07 -13.60 -2.85
N ALA A 219 16.37 -13.53 -3.10
CA ALA A 219 17.35 -14.32 -2.36
C ALA A 219 17.34 -13.98 -0.86
N VAL A 220 17.32 -12.69 -0.50
CA VAL A 220 17.25 -12.28 0.91
C VAL A 220 15.97 -12.78 1.59
N TYR A 221 14.81 -12.62 0.94
CA TYR A 221 13.54 -13.12 1.50
C TYR A 221 13.56 -14.63 1.68
N ARG A 222 13.99 -15.39 0.66
CA ARG A 222 14.09 -16.84 0.74
C ARG A 222 14.97 -17.26 1.92
N ASP A 223 16.18 -16.70 2.01
CA ASP A 223 17.15 -17.06 3.04
C ASP A 223 16.66 -16.62 4.44
N TYR A 224 15.97 -15.49 4.53
CA TYR A 224 15.38 -15.02 5.79
C TYR A 224 14.26 -15.94 6.28
N ILE A 225 13.34 -16.33 5.38
CA ILE A 225 12.20 -17.22 5.66
C ILE A 225 12.69 -18.62 6.04
N GLN A 226 13.76 -19.11 5.41
CA GLN A 226 14.36 -20.41 5.74
C GLN A 226 15.23 -20.39 7.01
N SER A 227 15.49 -19.22 7.58
CA SER A 227 16.29 -19.07 8.79
C SER A 227 15.42 -19.04 10.05
N ASN A 228 16.03 -19.31 11.21
CA ASN A 228 15.38 -19.16 12.51
C ASN A 228 15.02 -17.70 12.87
N LYS A 229 15.43 -16.71 12.07
CA LYS A 229 15.11 -15.30 12.32
C LYS A 229 13.63 -15.01 12.20
N LEU A 230 12.90 -15.70 11.33
CA LEU A 230 11.47 -15.51 11.19
C LEU A 230 10.74 -15.83 12.50
N LEU A 231 11.10 -16.94 13.14
CA LEU A 231 10.55 -17.32 14.44
C LEU A 231 10.96 -16.34 15.54
N ALA A 232 12.21 -15.86 15.53
CA ALA A 232 12.70 -14.91 16.54
C ALA A 232 12.02 -13.54 16.43
N ASP A 233 11.96 -12.97 15.22
CA ASP A 233 11.49 -11.62 14.98
C ASP A 233 9.96 -11.53 14.97
N TRP A 234 9.30 -12.57 14.44
CA TRP A 234 7.86 -12.55 14.16
C TRP A 234 7.07 -13.63 14.88
N ARG A 235 7.71 -14.58 15.58
CA ARG A 235 7.03 -15.71 16.25
C ARG A 235 6.20 -16.59 15.32
N SER A 236 6.56 -16.65 14.03
CA SER A 236 5.93 -17.53 13.05
C SER A 236 6.95 -18.48 12.44
N GLN A 237 6.49 -19.66 12.03
CA GLN A 237 7.33 -20.67 11.39
C GLN A 237 7.36 -20.54 9.86
N TRP A 238 6.49 -19.73 9.29
CA TRP A 238 6.35 -19.59 7.85
C TRP A 238 5.97 -18.16 7.48
N ALA A 239 6.34 -17.78 6.26
CA ALA A 239 5.94 -16.51 5.69
C ALA A 239 5.77 -16.63 4.19
N ILE A 240 4.91 -15.77 3.64
CA ILE A 240 4.66 -15.64 2.21
C ILE A 240 5.02 -14.23 1.78
N LEU A 241 5.71 -14.10 0.66
CA LEU A 241 5.89 -12.82 -0.01
C LEU A 241 4.79 -12.59 -1.04
N LEU A 242 4.03 -11.51 -0.88
CA LEU A 242 3.02 -11.02 -1.78
C LEU A 242 3.63 -9.96 -2.71
N ALA A 243 3.69 -10.24 -4.00
CA ALA A 243 4.18 -9.32 -5.02
C ALA A 243 3.01 -8.76 -5.85
N VAL A 244 2.80 -7.45 -5.78
CA VAL A 244 1.80 -6.75 -6.59
C VAL A 244 2.50 -6.05 -7.75
N THR A 245 2.01 -6.24 -8.97
CA THR A 245 2.66 -5.75 -10.20
C THR A 245 1.71 -4.90 -11.05
N PRO A 246 2.22 -4.03 -11.94
CA PRO A 246 1.36 -3.12 -12.71
C PRO A 246 0.61 -3.83 -13.85
N SER A 247 0.99 -5.05 -14.23
CA SER A 247 0.37 -5.80 -15.31
C SER A 247 0.75 -7.28 -15.27
N GLU A 248 -0.08 -8.14 -15.88
CA GLU A 248 0.18 -9.57 -16.02
C GLU A 248 1.52 -9.86 -16.71
N LYS A 249 1.89 -9.07 -17.73
CA LYS A 249 3.19 -9.20 -18.42
C LYS A 249 4.34 -9.00 -17.45
N ARG A 250 4.24 -8.00 -16.56
CA ARG A 250 5.27 -7.74 -15.55
C ARG A 250 5.27 -8.84 -14.49
N LEU A 251 4.08 -9.29 -14.05
CA LEU A 251 3.88 -10.42 -13.15
C LEU A 251 4.64 -11.66 -13.63
N MET A 252 4.37 -12.11 -14.86
CA MET A 252 5.04 -13.30 -15.42
C MET A 252 6.56 -13.13 -15.48
N SER A 253 7.04 -11.93 -15.85
CA SER A 253 8.48 -11.65 -15.91
C SER A 253 9.15 -11.74 -14.53
N ILE A 254 8.52 -11.18 -13.48
CA ILE A 254 9.10 -11.24 -12.13
C ILE A 254 8.95 -12.62 -11.51
N ALA A 255 7.83 -13.32 -11.76
CA ALA A 255 7.58 -14.66 -11.27
C ALA A 255 8.62 -15.66 -11.81
N GLN A 256 8.95 -15.57 -13.12
CA GLN A 256 9.98 -16.42 -13.72
C GLN A 256 11.34 -16.24 -13.03
N LYS A 257 11.72 -15.00 -12.75
CA LYS A 257 12.97 -14.69 -12.03
C LYS A 257 12.94 -15.15 -10.59
N THR A 258 11.80 -15.00 -9.92
CA THR A 258 11.60 -15.45 -8.54
C THR A 258 11.74 -16.97 -8.46
N VAL A 259 11.07 -17.69 -9.36
CA VAL A 259 11.12 -19.16 -9.41
C VAL A 259 12.52 -19.67 -9.76
N ALA A 260 13.19 -19.05 -10.73
CA ALA A 260 14.59 -19.36 -11.06
C ALA A 260 15.54 -19.10 -9.88
N ALA A 261 15.22 -18.15 -9.00
CA ALA A 261 15.93 -17.87 -7.76
C ALA A 261 15.45 -18.74 -6.57
N GLY A 262 14.67 -19.80 -6.79
CA GLY A 262 14.24 -20.73 -5.73
C GLY A 262 13.00 -20.29 -4.94
N GLY A 263 12.30 -19.23 -5.36
CA GLY A 263 11.11 -18.70 -4.68
C GLY A 263 9.79 -19.40 -5.04
N LYS A 264 9.77 -20.71 -5.30
CA LYS A 264 8.57 -21.41 -5.81
C LYS A 264 7.37 -21.42 -4.84
N ARG A 265 7.61 -21.68 -3.54
CA ARG A 265 6.55 -21.92 -2.54
C ARG A 265 6.21 -20.69 -1.70
N GLY A 266 7.17 -19.82 -1.43
CA GLY A 266 7.01 -18.67 -0.54
C GLY A 266 6.66 -17.35 -1.23
N PHE A 267 6.24 -17.35 -2.49
CA PHE A 267 6.00 -16.13 -3.26
C PHE A 267 4.70 -16.23 -4.04
N TRP A 268 3.80 -15.29 -3.79
CA TRP A 268 2.49 -15.19 -4.43
C TRP A 268 2.39 -13.86 -5.17
N PHE A 269 1.60 -13.84 -6.23
CA PHE A 269 1.57 -12.74 -7.18
C PHE A 269 0.14 -12.30 -7.45
N THR A 270 -0.03 -11.01 -7.68
CA THR A 270 -1.25 -10.43 -8.24
C THR A 270 -0.93 -9.13 -9.00
N THR A 271 -1.96 -8.54 -9.60
CA THR A 271 -1.86 -7.30 -10.36
C THR A 271 -2.53 -6.15 -9.61
N ALA A 272 -2.05 -4.92 -9.83
CA ALA A 272 -2.52 -3.74 -9.11
C ALA A 272 -4.01 -3.41 -9.38
N ASP A 273 -4.54 -3.79 -10.54
CA ASP A 273 -5.96 -3.66 -10.90
C ASP A 273 -6.85 -4.70 -10.19
N SER A 274 -6.28 -5.79 -9.68
CA SER A 274 -7.00 -6.77 -8.83
C SER A 274 -7.14 -6.28 -7.38
N ILE A 275 -6.44 -5.21 -6.99
CA ILE A 275 -6.49 -4.68 -5.63
C ILE A 275 -7.58 -3.60 -5.53
N ALA A 276 -8.64 -3.92 -4.80
CA ALA A 276 -9.69 -2.99 -4.42
C ALA A 276 -10.30 -3.42 -3.08
N PRO A 277 -10.97 -2.53 -2.33
CA PRO A 277 -11.69 -2.94 -1.13
C PRO A 277 -12.62 -4.13 -1.39
N GLY A 278 -12.51 -5.16 -0.55
CA GLY A 278 -13.22 -6.42 -0.63
C GLY A 278 -12.57 -7.49 -1.49
N THR A 279 -11.36 -7.29 -2.04
CA THR A 279 -10.74 -8.27 -2.96
C THR A 279 -9.57 -9.05 -2.39
N VAL A 280 -8.88 -8.58 -1.35
CA VAL A 280 -7.59 -9.21 -0.96
C VAL A 280 -7.72 -10.55 -0.26
N LEU A 281 -8.90 -10.85 0.26
CA LEU A 281 -9.28 -12.15 0.83
C LEU A 281 -10.03 -13.03 -0.18
N GLU A 282 -10.23 -12.56 -1.41
CA GLU A 282 -10.76 -13.35 -2.50
C GLU A 282 -9.63 -14.05 -3.26
N SER A 283 -9.98 -14.94 -4.19
CA SER A 283 -9.02 -15.68 -5.01
C SER A 283 -8.39 -14.79 -6.10
N ILE A 284 -7.59 -13.81 -5.68
CA ILE A 284 -6.83 -12.90 -6.55
C ILE A 284 -5.33 -13.19 -6.56
N TRP A 285 -4.86 -14.09 -5.70
CA TRP A 285 -3.45 -14.43 -5.56
C TRP A 285 -3.13 -15.68 -6.36
N THR A 286 -1.98 -15.70 -7.00
CA THR A 286 -1.46 -16.89 -7.67
C THR A 286 -0.13 -17.27 -7.07
N ARG A 287 0.04 -18.54 -6.66
CA ARG A 287 1.30 -19.01 -6.09
C ARG A 287 2.34 -19.09 -7.21
N GLY A 288 3.59 -18.79 -6.90
CA GLY A 288 4.67 -18.85 -7.89
C GLY A 288 4.80 -20.21 -8.57
N ILE A 289 4.46 -21.30 -7.86
CA ILE A 289 4.44 -22.65 -8.41
C ILE A 289 3.34 -22.89 -9.46
N ASP A 290 2.18 -22.24 -9.35
CA ASP A 290 1.04 -22.45 -10.25
C ASP A 290 1.21 -21.71 -11.58
N LEU A 291 2.21 -20.81 -11.67
CA LEU A 291 2.57 -20.10 -12.89
C LEU A 291 3.46 -20.91 -13.84
N PHE A 292 3.89 -22.11 -13.43
CA PHE A 292 4.79 -22.93 -14.23
C PHE A 292 4.35 -24.40 -14.20
N HIS A 293 4.39 -25.05 -15.37
CA HIS A 293 4.35 -26.50 -15.42
C HIS A 293 5.67 -27.06 -14.87
N LEU A 294 5.55 -27.92 -13.86
CA LEU A 294 6.69 -28.67 -13.31
C LEU A 294 6.73 -30.05 -13.99
N ARG A 295 7.69 -30.26 -14.89
CA ARG A 295 8.04 -31.60 -15.39
C ARG A 295 9.56 -31.75 -15.39
N ASN A 296 10.07 -32.81 -14.76
CA ASN A 296 11.47 -33.24 -14.82
C ASN A 296 12.49 -32.10 -14.75
N GLU A 297 12.42 -31.30 -13.68
CA GLU A 297 13.32 -30.15 -13.39
C GLU A 297 13.23 -28.97 -14.36
N GLU A 298 12.53 -29.09 -15.49
CA GLU A 298 12.24 -27.97 -16.40
C GLU A 298 11.04 -27.16 -15.90
N THR A 299 11.23 -25.84 -15.79
CA THR A 299 10.16 -24.89 -15.49
C THR A 299 9.69 -24.24 -16.79
N SER A 300 8.55 -24.71 -17.32
CA SER A 300 7.89 -24.05 -18.46
C SER A 300 6.78 -23.14 -17.95
N PRO A 301 6.71 -21.85 -18.33
CA PRO A 301 5.61 -20.98 -17.94
C PRO A 301 4.26 -21.54 -18.41
N VAL A 302 3.19 -21.31 -17.65
CA VAL A 302 1.83 -21.51 -18.17
C VAL A 302 1.60 -20.64 -19.40
N SER A 303 0.78 -21.13 -20.34
CA SER A 303 0.53 -20.46 -21.63
C SER A 303 -0.12 -19.07 -21.49
N SER A 304 -0.81 -18.81 -20.37
CA SER A 304 -1.41 -17.53 -20.02
C SER A 304 -1.63 -17.42 -18.51
N TYR A 305 -1.46 -16.22 -17.95
CA TYR A 305 -1.80 -15.92 -16.55
C TYR A 305 -3.28 -16.19 -16.23
N ALA A 306 -4.17 -15.98 -17.22
CA ALA A 306 -5.60 -16.24 -17.07
C ALA A 306 -5.94 -17.72 -16.74
N ASN A 307 -5.02 -18.64 -17.04
CA ASN A 307 -5.20 -20.07 -16.79
C ASN A 307 -4.54 -20.54 -15.49
N ALA A 308 -3.87 -19.64 -14.75
CA ALA A 308 -3.21 -20.01 -13.50
C ALA A 308 -4.24 -20.17 -12.37
N GLU A 309 -4.02 -21.17 -11.52
CA GLU A 309 -4.83 -21.37 -10.31
C GLU A 309 -4.70 -20.14 -9.40
N ARG A 310 -5.83 -19.74 -8.79
CA ARG A 310 -5.87 -18.64 -7.84
C ARG A 310 -6.27 -19.16 -6.47
N THR A 311 -5.73 -18.54 -5.45
CA THR A 311 -5.91 -18.86 -4.02
C THR A 311 -6.22 -17.58 -3.26
N ASP A 312 -6.76 -17.72 -2.06
CA ASP A 312 -6.97 -16.62 -1.12
C ASP A 312 -5.96 -16.66 0.05
N LEU A 313 -5.82 -15.54 0.77
CA LEU A 313 -4.85 -15.45 1.88
C LEU A 313 -5.22 -16.33 3.08
N LEU A 314 -6.50 -16.67 3.28
CA LEU A 314 -6.94 -17.50 4.40
C LEU A 314 -6.63 -18.97 4.15
N GLU A 315 -6.58 -19.42 2.90
CA GLU A 315 -6.11 -20.77 2.54
C GLU A 315 -4.67 -21.03 3.00
N ALA A 316 -3.80 -20.02 3.00
CA ALA A 316 -2.45 -20.14 3.57
C ALA A 316 -2.43 -20.35 5.09
N LEU A 317 -3.52 -20.05 5.80
CA LEU A 317 -3.62 -20.18 7.26
C LEU A 317 -4.16 -21.55 7.70
N ARG A 318 -4.61 -22.38 6.75
CA ARG A 318 -5.14 -23.74 6.97
C ARG A 318 -4.00 -24.76 6.91
#